data_AF-A0A501VYA7-F1
#
_entry.id   AF-A0A501VYA7-F1
#
_cell.length_a   1.000
_cell.length_b   1.000
_cell.length_c   1.000
_cell.angle_alpha   90.00
_cell.angle_beta   90.00
_cell.angle_gamma   90.00
#
_symmetry.space_group_name_H-M   'P 1'
#
loop_
_entity.id
_entity.type
_entity.pdbx_description
1 polymer ?
#
loop_
_entity_poly.entity_id
_entity_poly.type
_entity_poly.pdbx_seq_one_letter_code
_entity_poly.pdbx_strand_id
1 'polypeptide(L)' 'MEMQVSALDVAHQLKQISTYRIYNKHRNYLKKHFWKENTLGSDGYFVCSTGKASTETIQKYSEEQGKPERGSVRLHPIP' A
#
# COMPACT_ATOMS: atom_id res chain seq x y z
N MET A 1 25.89 -7.73 13.59
CA MET A 1 25.73 -6.89 12.38
C MET A 1 24.23 -6.83 12.13
N GLU A 2 23.56 -5.89 12.78
CA GLU A 2 22.11 -5.70 12.61
C GLU A 2 21.90 -5.07 11.24
N MET A 3 21.38 -5.84 10.28
CA MET A 3 20.99 -5.31 8.99
C MET A 3 19.71 -4.50 9.20
N GLN A 4 19.83 -3.19 9.38
CA GLN A 4 18.65 -2.32 9.41
C GLN A 4 18.06 -2.24 8.01
N VAL A 5 17.21 -3.23 7.69
CA VAL A 5 16.37 -3.16 6.50
C VAL A 5 15.29 -2.13 6.77
N SER A 6 15.28 -1.05 6.01
CA SER A 6 14.21 -0.05 6.09
C SER A 6 12.89 -0.70 5.67
N ALA A 7 11.87 -0.62 6.51
CA ALA A 7 10.55 -1.15 6.21
C ALA A 7 9.93 -0.50 4.95
N LEU A 8 10.33 0.75 4.65
CA LEU A 8 10.00 1.44 3.41
C LEU A 8 10.58 0.70 2.19
N ASP A 9 11.86 0.33 2.26
CA ASP A 9 12.56 -0.36 1.17
C ASP A 9 11.97 -1.75 0.94
N VAL A 10 11.59 -2.46 2.00
CA VAL A 10 10.89 -3.76 1.89
C VAL A 10 9.55 -3.59 1.18
N ALA A 11 8.73 -2.64 1.63
CA ALA A 11 7.41 -2.40 1.03
C ALA A 11 7.53 -2.02 -0.45
N HIS A 12 8.49 -1.16 -0.78
CA HIS A 12 8.76 -0.75 -2.14
C HIS A 12 9.22 -1.94 -3.01
N GLN A 13 10.18 -2.74 -2.53
CA GLN A 13 10.65 -3.93 -3.25
C GLN A 13 9.54 -4.96 -3.46
N LEU A 14 8.71 -5.24 -2.45
CA LEU A 14 7.59 -6.16 -2.57
C LEU A 14 6.59 -5.69 -3.63
N LYS A 15 6.29 -4.40 -3.66
CA LYS A 15 5.37 -3.80 -4.64
C LYS A 15 5.95 -3.87 -6.05
N GLN A 16 7.24 -3.61 -6.23
CA GLN A 16 7.90 -3.74 -7.54
C GLN A 16 7.94 -5.18 -8.02
N ILE A 17 8.40 -6.12 -7.18
CA ILE A 17 8.53 -7.53 -7.54
C ILE A 17 7.15 -8.14 -7.86
N SER A 18 6.14 -7.87 -7.03
CA SER A 18 4.78 -8.37 -7.27
C SER A 18 4.20 -7.82 -8.57
N THR A 19 4.32 -6.51 -8.79
CA THR A 19 3.89 -5.85 -10.04
C THR A 19 4.56 -6.50 -11.25
N TYR A 20 5.89 -6.63 -11.22
CA TYR A 20 6.64 -7.26 -12.32
C TYR A 20 6.17 -8.69 -12.61
N ARG A 21 6.06 -9.54 -11.58
CA ARG A 21 5.68 -10.95 -11.75
C ARG A 21 4.25 -11.09 -12.27
N ILE A 22 3.32 -10.29 -11.76
CA ILE A 22 1.92 -10.30 -12.19
C ILE A 22 1.80 -9.81 -13.63
N TYR A 23 2.48 -8.71 -13.99
CA TYR A 23 2.50 -8.23 -15.37
C TYR A 23 3.15 -9.22 -16.33
N ASN A 24 4.22 -9.89 -15.94
CA ASN A 24 4.86 -10.89 -16.79
C ASN A 24 3.92 -12.08 -17.07
N LYS A 25 3.16 -12.52 -16.07
CA LYS A 25 2.26 -13.67 -16.19
C LYS A 25 0.95 -13.36 -16.90
N HIS A 26 0.40 -12.16 -16.71
CA HIS A 26 -0.97 -11.80 -17.13
C HIS A 26 -1.03 -10.58 -18.06
N ARG A 27 0.09 -10.25 -18.73
CA ARG A 27 0.24 -9.04 -19.57
C ARG A 27 -0.93 -8.77 -20.51
N ASN A 28 -1.40 -9.81 -21.22
CA ASN A 28 -2.44 -9.67 -22.23
C ASN A 28 -3.81 -9.29 -21.64
N TYR A 29 -4.08 -9.72 -20.41
CA TYR A 29 -5.29 -9.36 -19.68
C TYR A 29 -5.13 -7.97 -19.04
N LEU A 30 -4.03 -7.74 -18.34
CA LEU A 30 -3.80 -6.50 -17.60
C LEU A 30 -3.71 -5.28 -18.50
N LYS A 31 -3.14 -5.41 -19.71
CA LYS A 31 -3.15 -4.34 -20.71
C LYS A 31 -4.55 -3.89 -21.13
N LYS A 32 -5.61 -4.68 -20.93
CA LYS A 32 -6.97 -4.23 -21.27
C LYS A 32 -7.56 -3.34 -20.18
N HIS A 33 -7.15 -3.54 -18.93
CA HIS A 33 -7.73 -2.89 -17.76
C HIS A 33 -6.85 -1.77 -17.19
N PHE A 34 -5.53 -1.91 -17.29
CA PHE A 34 -4.52 -1.02 -16.70
C PHE A 34 -3.60 -0.39 -17.77
N TRP A 35 -4.10 -0.16 -18.98
CA TRP A 35 -3.29 0.30 -20.13
C TRP A 35 -2.63 1.67 -19.93
N LYS A 36 -3.22 2.54 -19.12
CA LYS A 36 -2.80 3.94 -18.99
C LYS A 36 -1.48 4.08 -18.22
N GLU A 37 -1.39 3.43 -17.06
CA GLU A 37 -0.23 3.57 -16.17
C GLU A 37 0.60 2.28 -16.06
N ASN A 38 0.04 1.13 -16.48
CA ASN A 38 0.64 -0.19 -16.30
C ASN A 38 1.10 -0.46 -14.84
N THR A 39 0.34 0.07 -13.88
CA THR A 39 0.60 -0.07 -12.44
C THR A 39 -0.62 -0.75 -11.79
N LEU A 40 -0.38 -1.67 -10.86
CA LEU A 40 -1.45 -2.38 -10.14
C LEU A 40 -1.92 -1.66 -8.87
N GLY A 41 -1.04 -0.88 -8.22
CA GLY A 41 -1.35 -0.12 -7.02
C GLY A 41 -1.16 1.37 -7.25
N SER A 42 -1.68 2.20 -6.34
CA SER A 42 -1.38 3.64 -6.31
C SER A 42 0.12 3.87 -6.07
N ASP A 43 0.64 5.09 -6.23
CA ASP A 43 2.04 5.40 -5.91
C ASP A 43 2.34 5.28 -4.41
N GLY A 44 1.32 5.52 -3.57
CA GLY A 44 1.41 5.46 -2.13
C GLY A 44 1.64 4.06 -1.57
N TYR A 45 2.25 4.01 -0.40
CA TYR A 45 2.31 2.85 0.47
C TYR A 45 2.47 3.35 1.90
N PHE A 46 1.83 2.65 2.84
CA PHE A 46 1.83 3.00 4.25
C PHE A 46 2.60 1.93 5.01
N VAL A 47 3.51 2.37 5.87
CA VAL A 47 4.33 1.49 6.71
C VAL A 47 4.24 2.00 8.13
N CYS A 48 3.76 1.17 9.05
CA CYS A 48 3.72 1.48 10.47
C CYS A 48 4.13 0.26 11.29
N SER A 49 4.60 0.49 12.51
CA SER A 49 4.77 -0.58 13.49
C SER A 49 3.42 -0.99 14.04
N THR A 50 3.21 -2.30 14.10
CA THR A 50 2.08 -3.01 14.72
C THR A 50 1.51 -2.46 16.01
N GLY A 51 2.36 -2.08 16.96
CA GLY A 51 1.97 -2.12 18.38
C GLY A 51 1.20 -3.42 18.71
N LYS A 52 0.36 -3.41 19.75
CA LYS A 52 -0.76 -4.36 19.87
C LYS A 52 -1.99 -3.79 19.15
N ALA A 53 -1.85 -3.33 17.90
CA ALA A 53 -3.02 -2.84 17.15
C ALA A 53 -4.06 -3.96 17.05
N SER A 54 -5.27 -3.67 17.51
CA SER A 54 -6.38 -4.60 17.37
C SER A 54 -6.85 -4.61 15.92
N THR A 55 -7.48 -5.71 15.52
CA THR A 55 -8.08 -5.86 14.18
C THR A 55 -9.06 -4.72 13.87
N GLU A 56 -9.78 -4.21 14.87
CA GLU A 56 -10.67 -3.05 14.74
C GLU A 56 -9.93 -1.78 14.28
N THR A 57 -8.72 -1.53 14.78
CA THR A 57 -7.92 -0.37 14.39
C THR A 57 -7.50 -0.44 12.93
N ILE A 58 -7.08 -1.63 12.47
CA ILE A 58 -6.67 -1.85 11.07
C ILE A 58 -7.89 -1.71 10.14
N GLN A 59 -9.04 -2.21 10.56
CA GLN A 59 -10.29 -2.13 9.80
C GLN A 59 -10.75 -0.69 9.64
N LYS A 60 -10.81 0.09 10.73
CA LYS A 60 -11.17 1.52 10.67
C LYS A 60 -10.27 2.31 9.73
N TYR A 61 -8.95 2.12 9.81
CA TYR A 61 -8.02 2.80 8.92
C TYR A 61 -8.30 2.49 7.44
N SER A 62 -8.55 1.21 7.13
CA SER A 62 -8.86 0.78 5.76
C SER A 62 -10.14 1.42 5.22
N GLU A 63 -11.16 1.57 6.07
CA GLU A 63 -12.44 2.21 5.71
C GLU A 63 -12.32 3.73 5.55
N GLU A 64 -11.46 4.38 6.34
CA GLU A 64 -11.24 5.83 6.27
C GLU A 64 -10.49 6.24 5.00
N GLN A 65 -9.49 5.46 4.57
CA GLN A 65 -8.72 5.74 3.35
C GLN A 65 -9.55 5.69 2.06
N GLY A 66 -10.71 5.03 2.06
CA GLY A 66 -11.61 4.94 0.90
C GLY A 66 -12.58 6.11 0.74
N LYS A 67 -12.60 7.07 1.67
CA LYS A 67 -13.60 8.17 1.66
C LYS A 67 -13.07 9.40 0.91
N PRO A 68 -13.86 10.01 0.01
CA PRO A 68 -13.49 11.27 -0.61
C PRO A 68 -13.43 12.38 0.44
N GLU A 69 -12.27 13.01 0.58
CA GLU A 69 -12.00 14.02 1.59
C GLU A 69 -12.91 15.25 1.42
N ARG A 70 -13.89 15.42 2.32
CA ARG A 70 -14.54 16.72 2.54
C ARG A 70 -13.93 17.37 3.76
N GLY A 71 -12.94 18.22 3.55
CA GLY A 71 -12.50 19.23 4.52
C GLY A 71 -11.70 18.70 5.71
N SER A 72 -10.39 18.96 5.67
CA SER A 72 -9.43 19.08 6.78
C SER A 72 -9.91 18.68 8.20
N VAL A 73 -9.45 17.52 8.68
CA VAL A 73 -9.31 17.25 10.12
C VAL A 73 -7.95 16.60 10.35
N ARG A 74 -7.18 17.16 11.28
CA ARG A 74 -5.84 16.72 11.67
C ARG A 74 -5.84 15.25 12.09
N LEU A 75 -4.80 14.54 11.67
CA LEU A 75 -4.47 13.19 12.11
C LEU A 75 -4.34 13.14 13.64
N HIS A 76 -5.23 12.41 14.31
CA HIS A 76 -4.95 11.95 15.67
C HIS A 76 -3.86 10.86 15.59
N PRO A 77 -2.83 10.91 16.45
CA PRO A 77 -1.82 9.86 16.47
C PRO A 77 -2.46 8.56 16.96
N ILE A 78 -2.13 7.47 16.26
CA ILE A 78 -2.42 6.10 16.70
C ILE A 78 -1.49 5.82 17.90
N PRO A 79 -2.01 5.41 19.06
CA PRO A 79 -1.19 4.99 20.20
C PRO A 79 -0.40 3.70 19.93
#